data_AF-A0A392TGS0-F1
#
_entry.id   AF-A0A392TGS0-F1
#
_cell.length_a   1.000
_cell.length_b   1.000
_cell.length_c   1.000
_cell.angle_alpha   90.00
_cell.angle_beta   90.00
_cell.angle_gamma   90.00
#
_symmetry.space_group_name_H-M   'P 1'
#
loop_
_entity.id
_entity.type
_entity.pdbx_description
1 polymer ?
#
loop_
_entity_poly.entity_id
_entity_poly.type
_entity_poly.pdbx_seq_one_letter_code
_entity_poly.pdbx_strand_id
1 'polypeptide(L)' 'MSFQDIQSGRRNLTNGKQDPTQAVASGVFQINTAVSTFQRLVNTLGTPKDTPELREKL' A
#
# COMPACT_ATOMS: atom_id res chain seq x y z
N MET A 1 14.05 -29.92 8.12
CA MET A 1 13.49 -28.65 8.64
C MET A 1 12.04 -28.59 8.18
N SER A 2 11.09 -28.61 9.12
CA SER A 2 9.67 -28.88 8.82
C SER A 2 8.87 -27.59 8.62
N PHE A 3 7.80 -27.64 7.83
CA PHE A 3 6.87 -26.51 7.63
C PHE A 3 6.22 -26.01 8.94
N GLN A 4 6.21 -26.85 9.98
CA GLN A 4 5.76 -26.48 11.32
C GLN A 4 6.69 -25.46 12.00
N ASP A 5 8.01 -25.55 11.79
CA ASP A 5 8.98 -24.66 12.44
C ASP A 5 8.85 -23.19 11.96
N ILE A 6 8.47 -23.00 10.70
CA ILE A 6 8.26 -21.66 10.10
C ILE A 6 6.96 -21.01 10.58
N GLN A 7 5.93 -21.80 10.92
CA GLN A 7 4.66 -21.27 11.45
C GLN A 7 4.72 -20.91 12.93
N SER A 8 5.52 -21.64 13.72
CA SER A 8 5.70 -21.36 15.15
C SER A 8 6.34 -19.99 15.41
N GLY A 9 7.22 -19.51 14.52
CA GLY A 9 7.85 -18.20 14.61
C GLY A 9 6.96 -17.01 14.19
N ARG A 10 5.84 -17.25 13.49
CA ARG A 10 4.97 -16.19 12.96
C ARG A 10 3.85 -15.75 13.91
N ARG A 11 3.56 -16.55 14.94
CA ARG A 11 2.47 -16.26 15.91
C ARG A 11 2.85 -15.31 17.04
N ASN A 12 4.14 -15.00 17.23
CA ASN A 12 4.62 -14.11 18.28
C ASN A 12 4.85 -12.66 17.85
N LEU A 13 4.54 -12.29 16.60
CA LEU A 13 4.69 -10.91 16.12
C LEU A 13 3.45 -10.04 16.43
N THR A 14 2.41 -10.62 17.03
CA THR A 14 1.14 -9.95 17.31
C THR A 14 1.04 -9.45 18.75
N ASN A 15 2.15 -9.06 19.38
CA ASN A 15 2.11 -8.47 20.71
C ASN A 15 2.83 -7.13 20.80
N GLY A 16 2.06 -6.07 20.56
CA GLY A 16 2.17 -4.82 21.31
C GLY A 16 3.06 -3.75 20.70
N LYS A 17 2.39 -2.72 20.17
CA LYS A 17 2.93 -1.46 19.60
C LYS A 17 3.51 -1.63 18.20
N GLN A 18 2.74 -1.14 17.22
CA GLN A 18 3.27 -0.74 15.92
C GLN A 18 4.47 0.16 16.20
N ASP A 19 5.66 -0.34 15.92
CA ASP A 19 6.91 0.39 16.11
C ASP A 19 6.75 1.75 15.40
N PRO A 20 7.03 2.90 16.03
CA PRO A 20 6.87 4.20 15.38
C PRO A 20 7.57 4.25 14.02
N THR A 21 8.68 3.53 13.88
CA THR A 21 9.39 3.31 12.62
C THR A 21 8.54 2.60 11.55
N GLN A 22 7.76 1.59 11.94
CA GLN A 22 6.85 0.88 11.05
C GLN A 22 5.64 1.75 10.64
N ALA A 23 5.12 2.56 11.57
CA ALA A 23 4.07 3.54 11.26
C ALA A 23 4.57 4.56 10.23
N VAL A 24 5.76 5.14 10.43
CA VAL A 24 6.38 6.07 9.47
C VAL A 24 6.63 5.38 8.12
N ALA A 25 7.20 4.17 8.11
CA ALA A 25 7.44 3.43 6.87
C ALA A 25 6.13 3.16 6.09
N SER A 26 5.06 2.77 6.80
CA SER A 26 3.75 2.57 6.18
C SER A 26 3.15 3.87 5.62
N GLY A 27 3.32 4.99 6.32
CA GLY A 27 2.88 6.30 5.84
C GLY A 27 3.61 6.73 4.58
N VAL A 28 4.95 6.62 4.55
CA VAL A 28 5.75 6.94 3.36
C VAL A 28 5.36 6.06 2.18
N PHE A 29 5.15 4.76 2.40
CA PHE A 29 4.70 3.84 1.36
C PHE A 29 3.30 4.22 0.82
N GLN A 30 2.36 4.54 1.70
CA GLN A 30 1.02 4.99 1.31
C GLN A 30 1.06 6.29 0.51
N ILE A 31 1.87 7.26 0.92
CA ILE A 31 2.07 8.52 0.18
C ILE A 31 2.60 8.24 -1.23
N ASN A 32 3.69 7.47 -1.35
CA ASN A 32 4.28 7.15 -2.65
C ASN A 32 3.29 6.39 -3.56
N THR A 33 2.49 5.51 -2.97
CA THR A 33 1.44 4.78 -3.68
C THR A 33 0.34 5.72 -4.17
N ALA A 34 -0.12 6.65 -3.33
CA ALA A 34 -1.12 7.64 -3.67
C ALA A 34 -0.63 8.56 -4.80
N VAL A 35 0.60 9.08 -4.70
CA VAL A 35 1.22 9.92 -5.74
C VAL A 35 1.33 9.17 -7.07
N SER A 36 1.79 7.91 -7.05
CA SER A 36 1.88 7.10 -8.27
C SER A 36 0.52 6.82 -8.90
N THR A 37 -0.51 6.63 -8.07
CA THR A 37 -1.89 6.40 -8.52
C THR A 37 -2.47 7.67 -9.12
N PHE A 38 -2.28 8.82 -8.46
CA PHE A 38 -2.69 10.12 -8.97
C PHE A 38 -2.01 10.44 -10.30
N GLN A 39 -0.70 10.20 -10.43
CA GLN A 39 0.00 10.40 -11.69
C GLN A 39 -0.59 9.54 -12.82
N ARG A 40 -0.96 8.28 -12.54
CA ARG A 40 -1.64 7.43 -13.52
C ARG A 40 -3.01 7.99 -13.89
N LEU A 41 -3.80 8.45 -12.92
CA LEU A 41 -5.11 9.06 -13.17
C LEU A 41 -4.98 10.31 -14.05
N VAL A 42 -4.07 11.23 -13.70
CA VAL A 42 -3.78 12.43 -14.50
C VAL A 42 -3.31 12.07 -15.90
N ASN A 43 -2.42 11.07 -16.05
CA ASN A 43 -1.95 10.63 -17.36
C ASN A 43 -3.04 9.96 -18.21
N THR A 44 -4.12 9.46 -17.60
CA THR A 44 -5.26 8.90 -18.34
C THR A 44 -6.29 9.95 -18.76
N LEU A 45 -6.29 11.14 -18.16
CA LEU A 45 -7.15 12.25 -18.56
C LEU A 45 -6.84 12.70 -19.99
N GLY A 46 -7.88 12.86 -20.81
CA GLY A 46 -7.72 13.25 -22.21
C GLY A 46 -7.18 12.16 -23.15
N THR A 47 -6.92 10.95 -22.63
CA THR A 47 -6.65 9.76 -23.45
C THR A 47 -7.95 9.01 -23.75
N PRO A 48 -8.02 8.11 -24.74
CA PRO A 48 -9.21 7.29 -24.96
C PRO A 48 -9.55 6.33 -23.79
N LYS A 49 -8.72 6.27 -22.73
CA LYS A 49 -8.98 5.56 -21.48
C LYS A 49 -9.57 6.45 -20.38
N ASP A 50 -9.83 7.72 -20.69
CA ASP A 50 -10.50 8.66 -19.79
C ASP A 50 -11.94 8.19 -19.58
N THR A 51 -12.26 7.75 -18.36
CA THR A 51 -13.62 7.39 -17.95
C THR A 51 -14.07 8.34 -16.84
N PRO A 52 -15.37 8.64 -16.75
CA PRO A 52 -15.90 9.50 -15.69
C PRO A 52 -15.58 8.97 -14.28
N GLU A 53 -15.56 7.65 -14.09
CA GLU A 53 -15.15 7.01 -12.82
C GLU A 53 -13.69 7.29 -12.42
N LEU A 54 -12.78 7.45 -13.39
CA LEU A 54 -11.38 7.82 -13.09
C LEU A 54 -11.24 9.31 -12.74
N ARG A 55 -12.13 10.16 -13.27
CA ARG A 55 -12.19 11.59 -12.93
C ARG A 55 -12.74 11.86 -11.55
N GLU A 56 -13.73 11.09 -11.09
CA GLU A 56 -14.28 11.21 -9.72
C GLU A 56 -13.30 10.77 -8.63
N LYS A 57 -12.25 10.02 -8.99
CA LYS A 57 -11.20 9.56 -8.07
C LYS A 57 -10.03 10.55 -7.91
N LEU A 58 -10.05 11.67 -8.63
CA LEU A 58 -9.14 12.80 -8.45
C LEU A 58 -9.62 13.69 -7.30
#